data_AF-M0GVI5-F1
#
_entry.id   AF-M0GVI5-F1
#
_cell.length_a   1.000
_cell.length_b   1.000
_cell.length_c   1.000
_cell.angle_alpha   90.00
_cell.angle_beta   90.00
_cell.angle_gamma   90.00
#
_symmetry.space_group_name_H-M   'P 1'
#
loop_
_entity.id
_entity.type
_entity.pdbx_description
1 polymer ?
#
loop_
_entity_poly.entity_id
_entity_poly.type
_entity_poly.pdbx_seq_one_letter_code
_entity_poly.pdbx_strand_id
1 'polypeptide(L)'
;MLTEGEVRALTALHGEQTVSELATNLDRSLSYTSELIERLETTGLVETRRQGKTKRTRLSDAKALELLTDLTQQYSHIDWPELLSGAAIRVCYYLDTPRTATELARRADVHRSTVHRTLAPLQHRGIVYQTDDGAYALNDGFEQLSVFARELAHHVHRQTVEEQTDTYTILWESLGEFLVQTTIEIADEHFIPTGPDQFQRYGLPLLARDRRYYLYSEATSELSPEMLCSHMLVVDSGARTQSYCLLLLSHVDIDRDELRAQATKYGVDDVVDDLYTYLDTSGAQRTSRLPEWEDFQELAEEYEVAL
;
A
#
# COMPACT_ATOMS: atom_id res chain seq x y z
N MET A 1 -1.25 2.52 -12.07
CA MET A 1 -1.14 3.97 -11.77
C MET A 1 -1.61 4.78 -12.95
N LEU A 2 -2.31 5.90 -12.71
CA LEU A 2 -2.93 6.67 -13.79
C LEU A 2 -1.89 7.30 -14.73
N THR A 3 -2.09 7.10 -16.03
CA THR A 3 -1.37 7.77 -17.12
C THR A 3 -1.87 9.20 -17.32
N GLU A 4 -1.11 10.03 -18.04
CA GLU A 4 -1.57 11.39 -18.39
C GLU A 4 -2.94 11.36 -19.09
N GLY A 5 -3.14 10.40 -20.00
CA GLY A 5 -4.41 10.24 -20.71
C GLY A 5 -5.57 9.95 -19.76
N GLU A 6 -5.35 9.08 -18.76
CA GLU A 6 -6.36 8.72 -17.77
C GLU A 6 -6.71 9.90 -16.88
N VAL A 7 -5.71 10.63 -16.37
CA VAL A 7 -5.96 11.85 -15.59
C VAL A 7 -6.70 12.89 -16.44
N ARG A 8 -6.28 13.11 -17.68
CA ARG A 8 -6.95 14.04 -18.60
C ARG A 8 -8.42 13.67 -18.81
N ALA A 9 -8.73 12.39 -19.03
CA ALA A 9 -10.10 11.92 -19.15
C ALA A 9 -10.91 12.10 -17.88
N LEU A 10 -10.35 11.75 -16.71
CA LEU A 10 -11.02 11.94 -15.42
C LEU A 10 -11.32 13.42 -15.13
N THR A 11 -10.40 14.33 -15.50
CA THR A 11 -10.61 15.77 -15.32
C THR A 11 -11.58 16.40 -16.34
N ALA A 12 -11.73 15.79 -17.53
CA ALA A 12 -12.62 16.30 -18.58
C ALA A 12 -14.05 15.72 -18.49
N LEU A 13 -14.22 14.59 -17.82
CA LEU A 13 -15.52 13.97 -17.58
C LEU A 13 -16.34 14.82 -16.61
N HIS A 14 -17.45 15.36 -17.10
CA HIS A 14 -18.39 16.13 -16.30
C HIS A 14 -19.80 15.57 -16.47
N GLY A 15 -20.37 15.03 -15.39
CA GLY A 15 -21.66 14.34 -15.42
C GLY A 15 -21.63 13.09 -16.30
N GLU A 16 -22.78 12.74 -16.90
CA GLU A 16 -22.85 11.67 -17.88
C GLU A 16 -22.55 12.18 -19.29
N GLN A 17 -21.60 11.54 -19.97
CA GLN A 17 -21.22 11.84 -21.36
C GLN A 17 -21.09 10.56 -22.17
N THR A 18 -21.24 10.64 -23.49
CA THR A 18 -20.91 9.53 -24.40
C THR A 18 -19.42 9.47 -24.67
N VAL A 19 -18.91 8.28 -25.02
CA VAL A 19 -17.49 8.11 -25.39
C VAL A 19 -17.11 9.00 -26.59
N SER A 20 -18.04 9.23 -27.52
CA SER A 20 -17.82 10.11 -28.68
C SER A 20 -17.70 11.60 -28.30
N GLU A 21 -18.51 12.06 -27.35
CA GLU A 21 -18.41 13.44 -26.82
C GLU A 21 -17.08 13.62 -26.08
N LEU A 22 -16.71 12.67 -25.24
CA LEU A 22 -15.43 12.70 -24.53
C LEU A 22 -14.24 12.69 -25.50
N ALA A 23 -14.28 11.85 -26.54
CA ALA A 23 -13.23 11.80 -27.57
C ALA A 23 -13.05 13.15 -28.27
N THR A 24 -14.17 13.82 -28.56
CA THR A 24 -14.17 15.18 -29.15
C THR A 24 -13.55 16.19 -28.18
N ASN A 25 -13.93 16.15 -26.90
CA ASN A 25 -13.40 17.07 -25.88
C ASN A 25 -11.89 16.88 -25.63
N LEU A 26 -11.42 15.64 -25.72
CA LEU A 26 -10.00 15.30 -25.53
C LEU A 26 -9.15 15.52 -26.79
N ASP A 27 -9.76 15.83 -27.93
CA ASP A 27 -9.11 15.84 -29.26
C ASP A 27 -8.36 14.53 -29.55
N ARG A 28 -9.04 13.40 -29.30
CA ARG A 28 -8.51 12.03 -29.49
C ARG A 28 -9.45 11.17 -30.32
N SER A 29 -8.91 10.06 -30.82
CA SER A 29 -9.71 9.09 -31.58
C SER A 29 -10.74 8.39 -30.68
N LEU A 30 -11.85 7.97 -31.27
CA LEU A 30 -12.88 7.18 -30.57
C LEU A 30 -12.33 5.84 -30.07
N SER A 31 -11.41 5.21 -30.83
CA SER A 31 -10.77 3.95 -30.42
C SER A 31 -9.94 4.15 -29.15
N TYR A 32 -9.05 5.14 -29.17
CA TYR A 32 -8.20 5.47 -28.02
C TYR A 32 -9.03 5.80 -26.78
N THR A 33 -10.09 6.61 -26.96
CA THR A 33 -10.96 7.00 -25.85
C THR A 33 -11.76 5.81 -25.31
N SER A 34 -12.18 4.88 -26.18
CA SER A 34 -12.86 3.64 -25.75
C SER A 34 -11.95 2.77 -24.89
N GLU A 35 -10.71 2.53 -25.34
CA GLU A 35 -9.70 1.76 -24.59
C GLU A 35 -9.35 2.44 -23.25
N LEU A 36 -9.32 3.76 -23.25
CA LEU A 36 -9.09 4.55 -22.04
C LEU A 36 -10.22 4.39 -21.02
N ILE A 37 -11.47 4.47 -21.47
CA ILE A 37 -12.65 4.26 -20.62
C ILE A 37 -12.74 2.82 -20.13
N GLU A 38 -12.39 1.84 -20.97
CA GLU A 38 -12.36 0.43 -20.55
C GLU A 38 -11.36 0.20 -19.41
N ARG A 39 -10.15 0.76 -19.49
CA ARG A 39 -9.17 0.69 -18.40
C ARG A 39 -9.65 1.38 -17.12
N LEU A 40 -10.25 2.57 -17.24
CA LEU A 40 -10.80 3.29 -16.09
C LEU A 40 -11.99 2.54 -15.44
N GLU A 41 -12.81 1.87 -16.26
CA GLU A 41 -13.92 1.02 -15.83
C GLU A 41 -13.40 -0.24 -15.11
N THR A 42 -12.37 -0.91 -15.62
CA THR A 42 -11.70 -2.01 -14.93
C THR A 42 -11.16 -1.59 -13.57
N THR A 43 -10.62 -0.38 -13.44
CA THR A 43 -10.11 0.13 -12.16
C THR A 43 -11.20 0.70 -11.23
N GLY A 44 -12.48 0.64 -11.60
CA GLY A 44 -13.58 1.14 -10.76
C GLY A 44 -13.70 2.67 -10.65
N LEU A 45 -12.94 3.43 -11.44
CA LEU A 45 -12.95 4.91 -11.44
C LEU A 45 -14.03 5.49 -12.36
N VAL A 46 -14.55 4.68 -13.27
CA VAL A 46 -15.56 5.09 -14.24
C VAL A 46 -16.65 4.03 -14.30
N GLU A 47 -17.89 4.48 -14.32
CA GLU A 47 -19.04 3.63 -14.56
C GLU A 47 -19.59 3.86 -15.95
N THR A 48 -20.04 2.78 -16.59
CA THR A 48 -20.66 2.88 -17.89
C THR A 48 -22.05 2.25 -17.90
N ARG A 49 -22.97 2.91 -18.60
CA ARG A 49 -24.34 2.46 -18.75
C ARG A 49 -24.75 2.55 -20.20
N ARG A 50 -25.35 1.47 -20.70
CA ARG A 50 -25.93 1.45 -22.04
C ARG A 50 -27.32 2.07 -22.02
N GLN A 51 -27.51 3.13 -22.80
CA GLN A 51 -28.81 3.73 -23.04
C GLN A 51 -29.17 3.57 -24.53
N GLY A 52 -29.87 2.48 -24.86
CA GLY A 52 -30.16 2.12 -26.25
C GLY A 52 -28.90 1.73 -27.03
N LYS A 53 -28.55 2.49 -28.07
CA LYS A 53 -27.36 2.25 -28.90
C LYS A 53 -26.09 2.95 -28.41
N THR A 54 -26.19 3.84 -27.42
CA THR A 54 -25.06 4.63 -26.93
C THR A 54 -24.60 4.15 -25.56
N LYS A 55 -23.27 4.07 -25.38
CA LYS A 55 -22.60 3.85 -24.10
C LYS A 55 -22.40 5.23 -23.47
N ARG A 56 -23.01 5.46 -22.31
CA ARG A 56 -22.79 6.63 -21.46
C ARG A 56 -21.82 6.28 -20.36
N THR A 57 -21.03 7.26 -19.98
CA THR A 57 -19.89 7.13 -19.09
C THR A 57 -19.95 8.26 -18.07
N ARG A 58 -19.69 7.95 -16.80
CA ARG A 58 -19.59 8.91 -15.70
C ARG A 58 -18.47 8.50 -14.74
N LEU A 59 -17.98 9.46 -13.95
CA LEU A 59 -17.12 9.16 -12.82
C LEU A 59 -17.88 8.29 -11.80
N SER A 60 -17.18 7.37 -11.14
CA SER A 60 -17.73 6.63 -9.99
C SER A 60 -17.73 7.51 -8.74
N ASP A 61 -18.31 6.99 -7.65
CA ASP A 61 -18.35 7.66 -6.34
C ASP A 61 -17.05 7.41 -5.52
N ALA A 62 -15.92 7.14 -6.20
CA ALA A 62 -14.65 6.85 -5.54
C ALA A 62 -14.07 8.10 -4.85
N LYS A 63 -13.62 7.97 -3.59
CA LYS A 63 -13.05 9.08 -2.82
C LYS A 63 -11.86 9.76 -3.51
N ALA A 64 -11.04 8.98 -4.20
CA ALA A 64 -9.92 9.50 -4.99
C ALA A 64 -10.38 10.51 -6.07
N LEU A 65 -11.56 10.31 -6.66
CA LEU A 65 -12.11 11.21 -7.69
C LEU A 65 -12.66 12.50 -7.10
N GLU A 66 -13.23 12.45 -5.89
CA GLU A 66 -13.59 13.66 -5.14
C GLU A 66 -12.34 14.51 -4.90
N LEU A 67 -11.25 13.90 -4.40
CA LEU A 67 -9.99 14.60 -4.14
C LEU A 67 -9.36 15.17 -5.41
N LEU A 68 -9.40 14.43 -6.52
CA LEU A 68 -8.92 14.93 -7.82
C LEU A 68 -9.77 16.10 -8.32
N THR A 69 -11.08 16.04 -8.13
CA THR A 69 -12.01 17.11 -8.51
C THR A 69 -11.73 18.36 -7.67
N ASP A 70 -11.57 18.23 -6.36
CA ASP A 70 -11.25 19.35 -5.47
C ASP A 70 -9.90 20.00 -5.84
N LEU A 71 -8.86 19.19 -6.05
CA LEU A 71 -7.53 19.65 -6.49
C LEU A 71 -7.61 20.44 -7.80
N THR A 72 -8.32 19.92 -8.79
CA THR A 72 -8.43 20.53 -10.12
C THR A 72 -9.29 21.79 -10.12
N GLN A 73 -10.30 21.87 -9.26
CA GLN A 73 -11.10 23.08 -9.07
C GLN A 73 -10.34 24.18 -8.32
N GLN A 74 -9.68 23.83 -7.21
CA GLN A 74 -8.92 24.77 -6.40
C GLN A 74 -7.75 25.39 -7.16
N TYR A 75 -7.11 24.59 -8.01
CA TYR A 75 -5.93 24.99 -8.78
C TYR A 75 -6.15 24.86 -10.29
N SER A 76 -7.23 25.43 -10.80
CA SER A 76 -7.67 25.31 -12.20
C SER A 76 -6.71 25.88 -13.25
N HIS A 77 -5.73 26.69 -12.84
CA HIS A 77 -4.69 27.22 -13.72
C HIS A 77 -3.51 26.25 -13.95
N ILE A 78 -3.49 25.13 -13.22
CA ILE A 78 -2.43 24.12 -13.29
C ILE A 78 -2.86 23.00 -14.24
N ASP A 79 -1.99 22.62 -15.18
CA ASP A 79 -2.19 21.42 -16.01
C ASP A 79 -1.87 20.16 -15.20
N TRP A 80 -2.86 19.71 -14.42
CA TRP A 80 -2.73 18.51 -13.57
C TRP A 80 -2.44 17.23 -14.35
N PRO A 81 -3.04 16.95 -15.51
CA PRO A 81 -2.66 15.79 -16.32
C PRO A 81 -1.15 15.70 -16.61
N GLU A 82 -0.52 16.83 -16.95
CA GLU A 82 0.93 16.88 -17.22
C GLU A 82 1.76 16.62 -15.94
N LEU A 83 1.30 17.13 -14.79
CA LEU A 83 2.08 17.13 -13.54
C LEU A 83 1.84 15.91 -12.64
N LEU A 84 0.65 15.33 -12.67
CA LEU A 84 0.18 14.33 -11.72
C LEU A 84 -0.16 13.03 -12.44
N SER A 85 0.80 12.47 -13.18
CA SER A 85 0.65 11.18 -13.86
C SER A 85 1.84 10.26 -13.65
N GLY A 86 1.58 8.95 -13.76
CA GLY A 86 2.58 7.88 -13.70
C GLY A 86 3.45 7.97 -12.45
N ALA A 87 4.75 8.19 -12.65
CA ALA A 87 5.73 8.31 -11.57
C ALA A 87 5.44 9.46 -10.60
N ALA A 88 4.76 10.54 -11.04
CA ALA A 88 4.40 11.65 -10.15
C ALA A 88 3.48 11.21 -9.04
N ILE A 89 2.42 10.47 -9.37
CA ILE A 89 1.50 9.92 -8.38
C ILE A 89 2.25 8.98 -7.43
N ARG A 90 3.10 8.09 -7.96
CA ARG A 90 3.91 7.15 -7.16
C ARG A 90 4.82 7.86 -6.16
N VAL A 91 5.45 8.96 -6.57
CA VAL A 91 6.33 9.75 -5.68
C VAL A 91 5.49 10.54 -4.67
N CYS A 92 4.39 11.17 -5.10
CA CYS A 92 3.50 11.93 -4.21
C CYS A 92 2.90 11.06 -3.10
N TYR A 93 2.63 9.77 -3.36
CA TYR A 93 2.17 8.82 -2.35
C TYR A 93 3.04 8.81 -1.07
N TYR A 94 4.36 8.97 -1.22
CA TYR A 94 5.34 8.93 -0.13
C TYR A 94 5.77 10.31 0.37
N LEU A 95 5.12 11.39 -0.08
CA LEU A 95 5.35 12.76 0.38
C LEU A 95 4.34 13.20 1.44
N ASP A 96 3.77 12.25 2.20
CA ASP A 96 3.08 12.52 3.47
C ASP A 96 4.03 13.08 4.54
N THR A 97 5.33 12.80 4.38
CA THR A 97 6.42 13.27 5.22
C THR A 97 7.59 13.70 4.33
N PRO A 98 8.50 14.59 4.80
CA PRO A 98 9.70 14.93 4.05
C PRO A 98 10.57 13.70 3.77
N ARG A 99 10.99 13.51 2.50
CA ARG A 99 11.80 12.34 2.09
C ARG A 99 12.91 12.70 1.11
N THR A 100 14.06 12.07 1.25
CA THR A 100 15.17 12.24 0.30
C THR A 100 14.84 11.61 -1.06
N ALA A 101 15.52 12.07 -2.11
CA ALA A 101 15.38 11.49 -3.45
C ALA A 101 15.68 9.98 -3.49
N THR A 102 16.63 9.52 -2.66
CA THR A 102 17.01 8.11 -2.58
C THR A 102 15.91 7.28 -1.92
N GLU A 103 15.30 7.77 -0.84
CA GLU A 103 14.18 7.08 -0.19
C GLU A 103 12.95 7.00 -1.11
N LEU A 104 12.62 8.10 -1.79
CA LEU A 104 11.51 8.15 -2.74
C LEU A 104 11.75 7.18 -3.90
N ALA A 105 12.97 7.14 -4.45
CA ALA A 105 13.33 6.22 -5.53
C ALA A 105 13.12 4.75 -5.13
N ARG A 106 13.60 4.39 -3.92
CA ARG A 106 13.45 3.03 -3.38
C ARG A 106 11.98 2.67 -3.13
N ARG A 107 11.21 3.55 -2.48
CA ARG A 107 9.82 3.27 -2.09
C ARG A 107 8.85 3.30 -3.26
N ALA A 108 9.00 4.27 -4.17
CA ALA A 108 8.17 4.39 -5.36
C ALA A 108 8.60 3.45 -6.49
N ASP A 109 9.65 2.64 -6.29
CA ASP A 109 10.26 1.75 -7.27
C ASP A 109 10.48 2.46 -8.63
N VAL A 110 11.29 3.51 -8.58
CA VAL A 110 11.71 4.30 -9.74
C VAL A 110 13.16 4.71 -9.60
N HIS A 111 13.82 4.98 -10.72
CA HIS A 111 15.19 5.50 -10.67
C HIS A 111 15.24 6.89 -10.01
N ARG A 112 16.31 7.18 -9.26
CA ARG A 112 16.51 8.48 -8.58
C ARG A 112 16.42 9.69 -9.53
N SER A 113 16.92 9.56 -10.76
CA SER A 113 16.76 10.63 -11.77
C SER A 113 15.31 10.85 -12.19
N THR A 114 14.45 9.82 -12.14
CA THR A 114 13.02 9.95 -12.38
C THR A 114 12.38 10.77 -11.26
N VAL A 115 12.74 10.55 -9.99
CA VAL A 115 12.26 11.38 -8.87
C VAL A 115 12.55 12.85 -9.13
N HIS A 116 13.81 13.20 -9.42
CA HIS A 116 14.18 14.59 -9.71
C HIS A 116 13.44 15.17 -10.92
N ARG A 117 13.34 14.41 -12.02
CA ARG A 117 12.63 14.83 -13.24
C ARG A 117 11.15 15.09 -12.98
N THR A 118 10.53 14.25 -12.18
CA THR A 118 9.10 14.32 -11.85
C THR A 118 8.80 15.43 -10.83
N LEU A 119 9.68 15.67 -9.86
CA LEU A 119 9.49 16.71 -8.86
C LEU A 119 9.89 18.11 -9.32
N ALA A 120 10.80 18.24 -10.29
CA ALA A 120 11.25 19.55 -10.77
C ALA A 120 10.11 20.47 -11.27
N PRO A 121 9.15 20.01 -12.10
CA PRO A 121 7.99 20.80 -12.49
C PRO A 121 7.10 21.23 -11.33
N LEU A 122 6.97 20.40 -10.29
CA LEU A 122 6.23 20.72 -9.07
C LEU A 122 6.98 21.78 -8.23
N GLN A 123 8.31 21.65 -8.15
CA GLN A 123 9.17 22.59 -7.44
C GLN A 123 9.19 23.97 -8.10
N HIS A 124 9.27 24.06 -9.42
CA HIS A 124 9.19 25.33 -10.16
C HIS A 124 7.86 26.07 -9.95
N ARG A 125 6.80 25.35 -9.56
CA ARG A 125 5.46 25.90 -9.28
C ARG A 125 5.20 26.12 -7.79
N GLY A 126 6.20 25.90 -6.93
CA GLY A 126 6.08 26.07 -5.47
C GLY A 126 5.19 25.02 -4.77
N ILE A 127 4.89 23.91 -5.46
CA ILE A 127 4.07 22.81 -4.95
C ILE A 127 4.89 21.94 -3.98
N VAL A 128 6.12 21.67 -4.38
CA VAL A 128 7.11 20.92 -3.60
C VAL A 128 8.29 21.85 -3.31
N TYR A 129 8.89 21.74 -2.14
CA TYR A 129 10.14 22.40 -1.82
C TYR A 129 11.17 21.38 -1.35
N GLN A 130 12.43 21.81 -1.31
CA GLN A 130 13.52 21.02 -0.75
C GLN A 130 13.90 21.61 0.60
N THR A 131 13.98 20.77 1.63
CA THR A 131 14.47 21.14 2.96
C THR A 131 15.98 21.38 2.91
N ASP A 132 16.52 21.99 3.97
CA ASP A 132 17.97 22.24 4.09
C ASP A 132 18.79 20.95 4.01
N ASP A 133 18.24 19.83 4.50
CA ASP A 133 18.86 18.49 4.48
C ASP A 133 18.71 17.77 3.13
N GLY A 134 18.15 18.44 2.12
CA GLY A 134 18.01 17.91 0.78
C GLY A 134 16.80 16.96 0.59
N ALA A 135 15.89 16.87 1.56
CA ALA A 135 14.65 16.12 1.45
C ALA A 135 13.58 16.93 0.71
N TYR A 136 12.68 16.26 0.00
CA TYR A 136 11.52 16.87 -0.64
C TYR A 136 10.32 16.84 0.29
N ALA A 137 9.55 17.93 0.30
CA ALA A 137 8.31 18.04 1.06
C ALA A 137 7.24 18.79 0.24
N LEU A 138 5.97 18.43 0.45
CA LEU A 138 4.84 19.21 -0.07
C LEU A 138 4.70 20.50 0.74
N ASN A 139 4.37 21.59 0.05
CA ASN A 139 4.01 22.85 0.70
C ASN A 139 2.60 22.72 1.34
N ASP A 140 2.32 23.43 2.44
CA ASP A 140 1.12 23.28 3.28
C ASP A 140 -0.22 23.41 2.50
N GLY A 141 -0.22 24.04 1.32
CA GLY A 141 -1.39 24.12 0.43
C GLY A 141 -1.59 22.94 -0.53
N PHE A 142 -0.63 22.02 -0.61
CA PHE A 142 -0.58 20.94 -1.61
C PHE A 142 -0.47 19.54 -1.00
N GLU A 143 -0.58 19.40 0.33
CA GLU A 143 -0.59 18.11 1.04
C GLU A 143 -1.64 17.13 0.49
N GLN A 144 -2.76 17.66 -0.03
CA GLN A 144 -3.83 16.90 -0.67
C GLN A 144 -3.34 16.06 -1.86
N LEU A 145 -2.18 16.38 -2.49
CA LEU A 145 -1.58 15.53 -3.53
C LEU A 145 -1.15 14.16 -3.00
N SER A 146 -0.56 14.11 -1.80
CA SER A 146 -0.21 12.85 -1.15
C SER A 146 -1.48 12.10 -0.74
N VAL A 147 -2.47 12.81 -0.17
CA VAL A 147 -3.76 12.21 0.20
C VAL A 147 -4.45 11.60 -1.02
N PHE A 148 -4.53 12.31 -2.15
CA PHE A 148 -5.08 11.79 -3.40
C PHE A 148 -4.34 10.53 -3.87
N ALA A 149 -3.00 10.57 -3.91
CA ALA A 149 -2.22 9.43 -4.37
C ALA A 149 -2.41 8.18 -3.49
N ARG A 150 -2.55 8.37 -2.17
CA ARG A 150 -2.81 7.29 -1.21
C ARG A 150 -4.23 6.74 -1.34
N GLU A 151 -5.23 7.61 -1.44
CA GLU A 151 -6.62 7.19 -1.65
C GLU A 151 -6.82 6.49 -3.00
N LEU A 152 -6.07 6.88 -4.03
CA LEU A 152 -6.08 6.18 -5.31
C LEU A 152 -5.50 4.77 -5.20
N ALA A 153 -4.36 4.60 -4.50
CA ALA A 153 -3.80 3.28 -4.25
C ALA A 153 -4.76 2.42 -3.42
N HIS A 154 -5.34 2.98 -2.36
CA HIS A 154 -6.36 2.33 -1.54
C HIS A 154 -7.55 1.87 -2.38
N HIS A 155 -8.07 2.72 -3.26
CA HIS A 155 -9.15 2.36 -4.18
C HIS A 155 -8.79 1.17 -5.07
N VAL A 156 -7.58 1.17 -5.66
CA VAL A 156 -7.09 0.06 -6.47
C VAL A 156 -7.01 -1.22 -5.64
N HIS A 157 -6.46 -1.18 -4.42
CA HIS A 157 -6.39 -2.35 -3.55
C HIS A 157 -7.78 -2.93 -3.23
N ARG A 158 -8.76 -2.06 -2.96
CA ARG A 158 -10.14 -2.49 -2.73
C ARG A 158 -10.71 -3.21 -3.94
N GLN A 159 -10.54 -2.65 -5.14
CA GLN A 159 -10.99 -3.31 -6.37
C GLN A 159 -10.31 -4.68 -6.56
N THR A 160 -8.99 -4.74 -6.35
CA THR A 160 -8.22 -5.99 -6.45
C THR A 160 -8.72 -7.09 -5.49
N VAL A 161 -9.06 -6.76 -4.24
CA VAL A 161 -9.61 -7.77 -3.31
C VAL A 161 -11.09 -8.05 -3.54
N GLU A 162 -11.88 -7.08 -4.00
CA GLU A 162 -13.30 -7.24 -4.32
C GLU A 162 -13.53 -8.18 -5.51
N GLU A 163 -12.55 -8.33 -6.40
CA GLU A 163 -12.56 -9.38 -7.42
C GLU A 163 -12.51 -10.80 -6.83
N GLN A 164 -12.00 -10.95 -5.60
CA GLN A 164 -11.83 -12.22 -4.91
C GLN A 164 -12.89 -12.46 -3.82
N THR A 165 -13.27 -11.43 -3.08
CA THR A 165 -14.21 -11.53 -1.96
C THR A 165 -14.87 -10.20 -1.58
N ASP A 166 -16.16 -10.25 -1.24
CA ASP A 166 -16.91 -9.10 -0.73
C ASP A 166 -16.74 -8.86 0.78
N THR A 167 -16.04 -9.74 1.49
CA THR A 167 -15.85 -9.65 2.95
C THR A 167 -14.38 -9.66 3.30
N TYR A 168 -13.82 -8.47 3.50
CA TYR A 168 -12.41 -8.29 3.78
C TYR A 168 -12.13 -7.10 4.70
N THR A 169 -10.90 -7.01 5.18
CA THR A 169 -10.37 -5.84 5.88
C THR A 169 -8.90 -5.67 5.50
N ILE A 170 -8.56 -4.55 4.86
CA ILE A 170 -7.17 -4.18 4.61
C ILE A 170 -6.56 -3.74 5.95
N LEU A 171 -5.47 -4.39 6.35
CA LEU A 171 -4.78 -4.18 7.64
C LEU A 171 -3.59 -3.24 7.51
N TRP A 172 -2.94 -3.28 6.34
CA TRP A 172 -1.79 -2.44 6.00
C TRP A 172 -1.73 -2.31 4.49
N GLU A 173 -1.21 -1.21 3.99
CA GLU A 173 -1.03 -0.98 2.56
C GLU A 173 0.16 -0.07 2.27
N SER A 174 0.75 -0.26 1.09
CA SER A 174 1.78 0.58 0.49
C SER A 174 1.32 1.05 -0.89
N LEU A 175 2.22 1.33 -1.84
CA LEU A 175 1.84 1.77 -3.18
C LEU A 175 1.29 0.64 -4.06
N GLY A 176 1.76 -0.59 -3.86
CA GLY A 176 1.42 -1.75 -4.70
C GLY A 176 1.38 -3.08 -3.96
N GLU A 177 1.38 -3.03 -2.63
CA GLU A 177 1.25 -4.22 -1.78
C GLU A 177 0.32 -3.87 -0.63
N PHE A 178 -0.46 -4.86 -0.18
CA PHE A 178 -1.32 -4.69 0.98
C PHE A 178 -1.51 -6.01 1.72
N LEU A 179 -1.72 -5.91 3.03
CA LEU A 179 -2.12 -7.03 3.89
C LEU A 179 -3.62 -7.00 4.05
N VAL A 180 -4.26 -8.14 3.82
CA VAL A 180 -5.70 -8.27 3.91
C VAL A 180 -6.11 -9.45 4.76
N GLN A 181 -7.15 -9.25 5.56
CA GLN A 181 -7.83 -10.29 6.32
C GLN A 181 -9.18 -10.60 5.66
N THR A 182 -9.50 -11.88 5.52
CA THR A 182 -10.82 -12.35 5.05
C THR A 182 -11.18 -13.69 5.71
N THR A 183 -12.42 -14.14 5.56
CA THR A 183 -12.86 -15.50 5.93
C THR A 183 -12.85 -16.46 4.73
N ILE A 184 -12.66 -15.94 3.51
CA ILE A 184 -12.70 -16.71 2.27
C ILE A 184 -11.29 -17.12 1.85
N GLU A 185 -11.16 -18.30 1.26
CA GLU A 185 -9.90 -18.73 0.64
C GLU A 185 -9.72 -18.03 -0.71
N ILE A 186 -8.55 -17.43 -0.92
CA ILE A 186 -8.19 -16.76 -2.17
C ILE A 186 -7.16 -17.65 -2.88
N ALA A 187 -7.45 -18.00 -4.14
CA ALA A 187 -6.61 -18.91 -4.94
C ALA A 187 -5.68 -18.19 -5.92
N ASP A 188 -5.80 -16.86 -6.04
CA ASP A 188 -4.95 -16.04 -6.89
C ASP A 188 -3.49 -16.06 -6.41
N GLU A 189 -2.55 -16.22 -7.34
CA GLU A 189 -1.13 -16.42 -7.03
C GLU A 189 -0.44 -15.19 -6.43
N HIS A 190 -0.98 -13.99 -6.66
CA HIS A 190 -0.47 -12.75 -6.07
C HIS A 190 -0.89 -12.58 -4.61
N PHE A 191 -1.86 -13.36 -4.13
CA PHE A 191 -2.29 -13.37 -2.73
C PHE A 191 -1.52 -14.45 -1.97
N ILE A 192 -0.37 -14.07 -1.43
CA ILE A 192 0.51 -14.96 -0.65
C ILE A 192 -0.10 -15.19 0.75
N PRO A 193 -0.44 -16.43 1.13
CA PRO A 193 -0.94 -16.71 2.47
C PRO A 193 0.08 -16.31 3.54
N THR A 194 -0.37 -15.63 4.61
CA THR A 194 0.45 -15.18 5.75
C THR A 194 -0.33 -15.35 7.07
N GLY A 195 0.22 -14.86 8.18
CA GLY A 195 -0.42 -14.86 9.49
C GLY A 195 -0.23 -16.16 10.29
N PRO A 196 -1.03 -16.40 11.35
CA PRO A 196 -0.77 -17.44 12.34
C PRO A 196 -0.64 -18.85 11.73
N ASP A 197 -1.45 -19.18 10.73
CA ASP A 197 -1.43 -20.48 10.06
C ASP A 197 -0.09 -20.81 9.41
N GLN A 198 0.69 -19.79 8.99
CA GLN A 198 1.95 -20.03 8.29
C GLN A 198 3.11 -20.38 9.24
N PHE A 199 2.92 -20.26 10.55
CA PHE A 199 3.91 -20.69 11.54
C PHE A 199 4.12 -22.21 11.52
N GLN A 200 3.11 -22.98 11.08
CA GLN A 200 3.22 -24.44 10.92
C GLN A 200 4.35 -24.84 9.96
N ARG A 201 4.73 -23.97 9.01
CA ARG A 201 5.85 -24.20 8.08
C ARG A 201 7.19 -24.34 8.81
N TYR A 202 7.27 -23.78 10.02
CA TYR A 202 8.44 -23.80 10.89
C TYR A 202 8.22 -24.70 12.11
N GLY A 203 7.27 -25.65 12.04
CA GLY A 203 7.01 -26.55 13.17
C GLY A 203 6.27 -25.92 14.35
N LEU A 204 5.70 -24.72 14.18
CA LEU A 204 4.99 -23.99 15.23
C LEU A 204 3.47 -23.93 14.91
N PRO A 205 2.69 -25.01 15.11
CA PRO A 205 1.26 -25.03 14.77
C PRO A 205 0.45 -24.20 15.79
N LEU A 206 0.32 -22.89 15.52
CA LEU A 206 -0.47 -21.98 16.34
C LEU A 206 -1.97 -22.27 16.18
N LEU A 207 -2.75 -22.02 17.25
CA LEU A 207 -4.21 -22.04 17.16
C LEU A 207 -4.70 -20.85 16.33
N ALA A 208 -4.95 -21.09 15.04
CA ALA A 208 -5.54 -20.09 14.17
C ALA A 208 -7.04 -19.92 14.41
N ARG A 209 -7.51 -18.68 14.21
CA ARG A 209 -8.94 -18.37 14.19
C ARG A 209 -9.46 -18.65 12.78
N ASP A 210 -10.79 -18.63 12.62
CA ASP A 210 -11.47 -18.75 11.31
C ASP A 210 -11.30 -17.49 10.44
N ARG A 211 -10.06 -16.99 10.34
CA ARG A 211 -9.64 -15.80 9.61
C ARG A 211 -8.35 -16.12 8.89
N ARG A 212 -8.31 -15.75 7.62
CA ARG A 212 -7.19 -15.94 6.71
C ARG A 212 -6.56 -14.60 6.42
N TYR A 213 -5.24 -14.61 6.27
CA TYR A 213 -4.47 -13.41 6.01
C TYR A 213 -3.65 -13.62 4.75
N TYR A 214 -3.61 -12.60 3.90
CA TYR A 214 -2.85 -12.62 2.66
C TYR A 214 -2.05 -11.34 2.53
N LEU A 215 -0.83 -11.44 2.02
CA LEU A 215 -0.11 -10.34 1.41
C LEU A 215 -0.42 -10.37 -0.09
N TYR A 216 -1.02 -9.32 -0.61
CA TYR A 216 -1.03 -9.10 -2.05
C TYR A 216 0.30 -8.47 -2.48
N SER A 217 0.99 -9.09 -3.44
CA SER A 217 2.17 -8.52 -4.09
C SER A 217 2.36 -9.10 -5.48
N GLU A 218 2.67 -8.23 -6.45
CA GLU A 218 3.14 -8.66 -7.78
C GLU A 218 4.67 -8.84 -7.84
N ALA A 219 5.38 -8.33 -6.83
CA ALA A 219 6.85 -8.30 -6.81
C ALA A 219 7.47 -9.52 -6.11
N THR A 220 6.74 -10.13 -5.17
CA THR A 220 7.17 -11.34 -4.49
C THR A 220 6.07 -12.39 -4.54
N SER A 221 6.48 -13.66 -4.60
CA SER A 221 5.60 -14.84 -4.50
C SER A 221 5.92 -15.71 -3.27
N GLU A 222 6.94 -15.33 -2.49
CA GLU A 222 7.42 -16.12 -1.36
C GLU A 222 7.22 -15.38 -0.04
N LEU A 223 6.91 -16.15 1.01
CA LEU A 223 6.80 -15.65 2.38
C LEU A 223 8.03 -16.05 3.19
N SER A 224 8.91 -15.10 3.46
CA SER A 224 10.06 -15.26 4.36
C SER A 224 9.62 -15.23 5.83
N PRO A 225 10.42 -15.78 6.76
CA PRO A 225 10.12 -15.69 8.18
C PRO A 225 10.13 -14.24 8.72
N GLU A 226 10.95 -13.36 8.15
CA GLU A 226 11.01 -11.93 8.48
C GLU A 226 9.68 -11.22 8.15
N MET A 227 9.15 -11.50 6.95
CA MET A 227 7.86 -10.99 6.52
C MET A 227 6.75 -11.55 7.40
N LEU A 228 6.76 -12.86 7.67
CA LEU A 228 5.76 -13.49 8.54
C LEU A 228 5.73 -12.87 9.94
N CYS A 229 6.90 -12.65 10.56
CA CYS A 229 7.03 -11.99 11.85
C CYS A 229 6.43 -10.57 11.80
N SER A 230 6.79 -9.77 10.79
CA SER A 230 6.28 -8.41 10.64
C SER A 230 4.77 -8.37 10.40
N HIS A 231 4.26 -9.28 9.56
CA HIS A 231 2.83 -9.40 9.27
C HIS A 231 2.02 -9.76 10.53
N MET A 232 2.53 -10.64 11.38
CA MET A 232 1.88 -10.97 12.65
C MET A 232 1.72 -9.75 13.54
N LEU A 233 2.78 -8.94 13.67
CA LEU A 233 2.75 -7.72 14.48
C LEU A 233 1.82 -6.65 13.92
N VAL A 234 1.64 -6.59 12.60
CA VAL A 234 0.62 -5.74 11.96
C VAL A 234 -0.79 -6.24 12.28
N VAL A 235 -1.03 -7.55 12.23
CA VAL A 235 -2.34 -8.15 12.52
C VAL A 235 -2.77 -7.90 13.96
N ASP A 236 -1.86 -8.12 14.91
CA ASP A 236 -2.07 -7.87 16.33
C ASP A 236 -0.72 -7.72 17.05
N SER A 237 -0.53 -6.60 17.77
CA SER A 237 0.69 -6.37 18.58
C SER A 237 0.48 -6.70 20.07
N GLY A 238 -0.55 -7.50 20.39
CA GLY A 238 -0.82 -8.00 21.72
C GLY A 238 0.21 -9.02 22.23
N ALA A 239 0.17 -9.26 23.54
CA ALA A 239 1.13 -10.11 24.26
C ALA A 239 1.33 -11.49 23.61
N ARG A 240 0.22 -12.17 23.26
CA ARG A 240 0.26 -13.50 22.64
C ARG A 240 0.99 -13.50 21.30
N THR A 241 0.71 -12.53 20.44
CA THR A 241 1.34 -12.43 19.13
C THR A 241 2.83 -12.14 19.25
N GLN A 242 3.21 -11.29 20.20
CA GLN A 242 4.63 -11.04 20.49
C GLN A 242 5.33 -12.30 20.99
N SER A 243 4.73 -13.08 21.90
CA SER A 243 5.26 -14.38 22.33
C SER A 243 5.44 -15.35 21.16
N TYR A 244 4.50 -15.42 20.22
CA TYR A 244 4.65 -16.26 19.03
C TYR A 244 5.77 -15.77 18.11
N CYS A 245 5.92 -14.46 17.93
CA CYS A 245 7.06 -13.91 17.20
C CYS A 245 8.38 -14.27 17.89
N LEU A 246 8.46 -14.22 19.23
CA LEU A 246 9.65 -14.67 19.97
C LEU A 246 9.95 -16.15 19.73
N LEU A 247 8.95 -17.03 19.67
CA LEU A 247 9.15 -18.45 19.31
C LEU A 247 9.79 -18.56 17.92
N LEU A 248 9.25 -17.85 16.93
CA LEU A 248 9.80 -17.89 15.57
C LEU A 248 11.25 -17.38 15.52
N LEU A 249 11.53 -16.26 16.20
CA LEU A 249 12.88 -15.67 16.30
C LEU A 249 13.88 -16.56 17.03
N SER A 250 13.42 -17.41 17.94
CA SER A 250 14.28 -18.35 18.68
C SER A 250 14.46 -19.67 17.92
N HIS A 251 13.49 -20.05 17.09
CA HIS A 251 13.48 -21.34 16.38
C HIS A 251 14.12 -21.28 14.99
N VAL A 252 14.02 -20.15 14.30
CA VAL A 252 14.47 -19.98 12.92
C VAL A 252 15.66 -19.02 12.89
N ASP A 253 16.69 -19.36 12.13
CA ASP A 253 17.84 -18.49 11.88
C ASP A 253 17.41 -17.32 10.97
N ILE A 254 17.00 -16.23 11.61
CA ILE A 254 16.48 -15.03 10.96
C ILE A 254 17.57 -13.95 10.94
N ASP A 255 17.81 -13.38 9.77
CA ASP A 255 18.72 -12.24 9.63
C ASP A 255 18.11 -11.00 10.31
N ARG A 256 18.79 -10.48 11.34
CA ARG A 256 18.30 -9.34 12.12
C ARG A 256 18.19 -8.06 11.30
N ASP A 257 19.08 -7.84 10.34
CA ASP A 257 19.07 -6.65 9.49
C ASP A 257 17.93 -6.73 8.48
N GLU A 258 17.68 -7.91 7.91
CA GLU A 258 16.53 -8.14 7.03
C GLU A 258 15.20 -7.99 7.80
N LEU A 259 15.09 -8.56 9.01
CA LEU A 259 13.88 -8.37 9.81
C LEU A 259 13.65 -6.90 10.16
N ARG A 260 14.70 -6.15 10.54
CA ARG A 260 14.55 -4.72 10.82
C ARG A 260 14.14 -3.93 9.58
N ALA A 261 14.63 -4.30 8.40
CA ALA A 261 14.21 -3.70 7.13
C ALA A 261 12.73 -3.95 6.84
N GLN A 262 12.23 -5.18 7.05
CA GLN A 262 10.81 -5.51 6.94
C GLN A 262 9.99 -4.79 8.01
N ALA A 263 10.43 -4.77 9.27
CA ALA A 263 9.73 -4.10 10.36
C ALA A 263 9.53 -2.61 10.09
N THR A 264 10.56 -1.94 9.55
CA THR A 264 10.49 -0.54 9.12
C THR A 264 9.50 -0.32 7.98
N LYS A 265 9.39 -1.29 7.04
CA LYS A 265 8.42 -1.23 5.93
C LYS A 265 6.98 -1.33 6.47
N TYR A 266 6.74 -2.21 7.43
CA TYR A 266 5.43 -2.45 8.02
C TYR A 266 5.08 -1.51 9.19
N GLY A 267 6.04 -0.70 9.66
CA GLY A 267 5.85 0.24 10.78
C GLY A 267 5.75 -0.45 12.13
N VAL A 268 6.48 -1.54 12.32
CA VAL A 268 6.53 -2.36 13.55
C VAL A 268 7.95 -2.49 14.11
N ASP A 269 8.86 -1.62 13.68
CA ASP A 269 10.29 -1.60 14.05
C ASP A 269 10.52 -1.45 15.55
N ASP A 270 9.80 -0.54 16.22
CA ASP A 270 9.88 -0.39 17.69
C ASP A 270 9.58 -1.71 18.42
N VAL A 271 8.55 -2.43 17.97
CA VAL A 271 8.14 -3.70 18.59
C VAL A 271 9.18 -4.79 18.33
N VAL A 272 9.73 -4.86 17.12
CA VAL A 272 10.80 -5.81 16.77
C VAL A 272 12.06 -5.55 17.59
N ASP A 273 12.44 -4.29 17.79
CA ASP A 273 13.58 -3.93 18.64
C ASP A 273 13.35 -4.33 20.11
N ASP A 274 12.11 -4.20 20.61
CA ASP A 274 11.73 -4.73 21.93
C ASP A 274 11.85 -6.25 22.01
N LEU A 275 11.46 -6.99 20.96
CA LEU A 275 11.60 -8.46 20.92
C LEU A 275 13.07 -8.90 20.98
N TYR A 276 13.95 -8.25 20.21
CA TYR A 276 15.37 -8.55 20.26
C TYR A 276 16.00 -8.19 21.61
N THR A 277 15.63 -7.03 22.17
CA THR A 277 16.09 -6.63 23.50
C THR A 277 15.69 -7.65 24.56
N TYR A 278 14.48 -8.18 24.47
CA TYR A 278 14.00 -9.24 25.35
C TYR A 278 14.84 -10.51 25.25
N LEU A 279 15.07 -11.01 24.02
CA LEU A 279 15.87 -12.22 23.79
C LEU A 279 17.32 -12.04 24.24
N ASP A 280 17.94 -10.91 23.89
CA ASP A 280 19.35 -10.59 24.19
C ASP A 280 19.60 -10.44 25.71
N THR A 281 18.56 -10.07 26.47
CA THR A 281 18.65 -9.89 27.93
C THR A 281 18.01 -11.02 28.74
N SER A 282 17.57 -12.09 28.08
CA SER A 282 16.82 -13.19 28.69
C SER A 282 15.67 -12.67 29.57
N GLY A 283 14.90 -11.72 29.01
CA GLY A 283 13.73 -11.10 29.64
C GLY A 283 14.03 -10.08 30.75
N ALA A 284 15.29 -9.77 31.06
CA ALA A 284 15.62 -8.76 32.06
C ALA A 284 15.18 -7.35 31.65
N GLN A 285 15.14 -7.06 30.35
CA GLN A 285 14.50 -5.87 29.79
C GLN A 285 13.30 -6.29 28.94
N ARG A 286 12.11 -5.86 29.36
CA ARG A 286 10.86 -6.22 28.69
C ARG A 286 9.82 -5.12 28.82
N THR A 287 8.96 -4.99 27.81
CA THR A 287 7.75 -4.19 27.92
C THR A 287 6.69 -4.90 28.73
N SER A 288 5.63 -4.19 29.14
CA SER A 288 4.51 -4.80 29.86
C SER A 288 3.72 -5.82 29.04
N ARG A 289 3.93 -5.89 27.72
CA ARG A 289 3.26 -6.83 26.82
C ARG A 289 4.02 -8.16 26.69
N LEU A 290 5.31 -8.16 27.01
CA LEU A 290 6.15 -9.34 26.92
C LEU A 290 6.05 -10.18 28.20
N PRO A 291 6.03 -11.52 28.09
CA PRO A 291 5.92 -12.42 29.23
C PRO A 291 7.16 -12.34 30.13
N GLU A 292 7.06 -12.85 31.36
CA GLU A 292 8.28 -13.13 32.14
C GLU A 292 9.13 -14.17 31.41
N TRP A 293 10.44 -14.20 31.68
CA TRP A 293 11.33 -15.15 31.02
C TRP A 293 10.93 -16.60 31.28
N GLU A 294 10.59 -16.94 32.54
CA GLU A 294 10.14 -18.28 32.91
C GLU A 294 8.88 -18.70 32.13
N ASP A 295 7.88 -17.81 32.02
CA ASP A 295 6.66 -18.08 31.24
C ASP A 295 6.97 -18.31 29.74
N PHE A 296 7.95 -17.59 29.20
CA PHE A 296 8.39 -17.79 27.81
C PHE A 296 9.15 -19.10 27.62
N GLN A 297 9.96 -19.52 28.60
CA GLN A 297 10.62 -20.82 28.58
C GLN A 297 9.61 -21.96 28.58
N GLU A 298 8.57 -21.88 29.42
CA GLU A 298 7.48 -22.86 29.42
C GLU A 298 6.76 -22.93 28.06
N LEU A 299 6.48 -21.78 27.45
CA LEU A 299 5.89 -21.71 26.11
C LEU A 299 6.82 -22.31 25.04
N ALA A 300 8.12 -22.03 25.10
CA ALA A 300 9.10 -22.59 24.18
C ALA A 300 9.18 -24.12 24.31
N GLU A 301 9.14 -24.65 25.53
CA GLU A 301 9.07 -26.10 25.79
C GLU A 301 7.79 -26.73 25.22
N GLU A 302 6.62 -26.08 25.37
CA GLU A 302 5.34 -26.56 24.79
C GLU A 302 5.40 -26.69 23.27
N TYR A 303 6.13 -25.80 22.61
CA TYR A 303 6.32 -25.77 21.16
C TYR A 303 7.61 -26.46 20.69
N GLU A 304 8.32 -27.16 21.57
CA GLU A 304 9.57 -27.87 21.29
C GLU A 304 10.69 -26.98 20.71
N VAL A 305 10.72 -25.70 21.11
CA VAL A 305 11.74 -24.72 20.73
C VAL A 305 12.88 -24.69 21.75
N ALA A 306 14.12 -24.78 21.26
CA ALA A 306 15.32 -24.63 22.10
C ALA A 306 15.72 -23.14 22.19
N LEU A 307 15.99 -22.66 23.41
CA LEU A 307 16.40 -21.28 23.71
C LEU A 307 17.91 -21.17 23.96
#